data_AF-A0A960ZL85-F1
#
_entry.id   AF-A0A960ZL85-F1
#
_cell.length_a   1.000
_cell.length_b   1.000
_cell.length_c   1.000
_cell.angle_alpha   90.00
_cell.angle_beta   90.00
_cell.angle_gamma   90.00
#
_symmetry.space_group_name_H-M   'P 1'
#
loop_
_entity.id
_entity.type
_entity.pdbx_description
1 polymer ?
#
loop_
_entity_poly.entity_id
_entity_poly.type
_entity_poly.pdbx_seq_one_letter_code
_entity_poly.pdbx_strand_id
1 'polypeptide(L)'
;MQQSSALLKNISLCVLCAEKLPNPPKPVVRFDEHSKIMIIGQAPGRKVHNLGIPWMDASGKELRRWLNISEDEFYNTENFALVPMGFCF
;
A
#
# COMPACT_ATOMS: atom_id res chain seq x y z
N MET A 1 20.07 1.89 2.78
CA MET A 1 19.27 1.46 3.95
C MET A 1 18.51 2.57 4.69
N GLN A 2 18.56 3.86 4.30
CA GLN A 2 18.03 4.93 5.18
C GLN A 2 16.97 5.85 4.54
N GLN A 3 16.81 5.87 3.21
CA GLN A 3 15.88 6.81 2.56
C GLN A 3 14.43 6.31 2.54
N SER A 4 14.19 5.03 2.25
CA SER A 4 12.83 4.44 2.20
C SER A 4 12.11 4.55 3.55
N SER A 5 12.81 4.26 4.66
CA SER A 5 12.26 4.35 6.02
C SER A 5 11.83 5.77 6.40
N ALA A 6 12.68 6.78 6.12
CA ALA A 6 12.35 8.18 6.42
C ALA A 6 11.16 8.67 5.59
N LEU A 7 11.10 8.30 4.31
CA LEU A 7 9.97 8.65 3.43
C LEU A 7 8.67 7.98 3.88
N LEU A 8 8.70 6.68 4.21
CA LEU A 8 7.52 5.97 4.73
C LEU A 8 6.99 6.60 6.02
N LYS A 9 7.89 7.03 6.92
CA LYS A 9 7.50 7.76 8.12
C LYS A 9 6.80 9.08 7.78
N ASN A 10 7.34 9.87 6.85
CA ASN A 10 6.70 11.11 6.43
C ASN A 10 5.33 10.87 5.79
N ILE A 11 5.21 9.84 4.95
CA ILE A 11 3.93 9.47 4.33
C ILE A 11 2.91 9.08 5.41
N SER A 12 3.30 8.29 6.42
CA SER A 12 2.38 7.86 7.49
C SER A 12 1.82 9.00 8.34
N LEU A 13 2.49 10.15 8.34
CA LEU A 13 2.09 11.36 9.08
C LEU A 13 1.27 12.34 8.22
N CYS A 14 1.01 12.02 6.96
CA CYS A 14 0.28 12.91 6.05
C CYS A 14 -1.19 13.06 6.46
N VAL A 15 -1.63 14.31 6.61
CA VAL A 15 -3.02 14.68 6.96
C VAL A 15 -3.70 15.61 5.93
N LEU A 16 -3.08 15.81 4.77
CA LEU A 16 -3.51 16.80 3.77
C LEU A 16 -4.96 16.65 3.26
N CYS A 17 -5.52 15.44 3.36
CA CYS A 17 -6.86 15.12 2.89
C CYS A 17 -7.91 15.06 4.01
N ALA A 18 -7.56 15.43 5.25
CA ALA A 18 -8.45 15.28 6.42
C ALA A 18 -9.82 15.94 6.24
N GLU A 19 -9.87 17.11 5.61
CA GLU A 19 -11.12 17.86 5.38
C GLU A 19 -11.86 17.44 4.10
N LYS A 20 -11.24 16.58 3.27
CA LYS A 20 -11.75 16.21 1.94
C LYS A 20 -12.31 14.79 1.90
N LEU A 21 -11.91 13.92 2.81
CA LEU A 21 -12.31 12.52 2.84
C LEU A 21 -13.26 12.23 4.01
N PRO A 22 -14.17 11.25 3.85
CA PRO A 22 -15.13 10.90 4.88
C PRO A 22 -14.49 10.16 6.07
N ASN A 23 -13.27 9.63 5.92
CA ASN A 23 -12.53 8.97 6.99
C ASN A 23 -11.24 9.74 7.33
N PRO A 24 -10.75 9.65 8.57
CA PRO A 24 -9.45 10.22 8.94
C PRO A 24 -8.33 9.72 8.03
N PRO A 25 -7.35 10.57 7.65
CA PRO A 25 -6.24 10.13 6.81
C PRO A 25 -5.51 8.94 7.42
N LYS A 26 -5.39 7.88 6.63
CA LYS A 26 -4.61 6.69 6.97
C LYS A 26 -3.87 6.24 5.72
N PRO A 27 -2.72 6.85 5.42
CA PRO A 27 -1.95 6.54 4.22
C PRO A 27 -1.53 5.06 4.21
N VAL A 28 -1.97 4.32 3.20
CA VAL A 28 -1.67 2.88 3.04
C VAL A 28 -0.75 2.69 1.84
N VAL A 29 0.52 2.46 2.12
CA VAL A 29 1.57 2.22 1.13
C VAL A 29 2.62 1.27 1.72
N ARG A 30 3.25 0.42 0.91
CA ARG A 30 4.39 -0.40 1.32
C ARG A 30 5.40 -0.51 0.19
N PHE A 31 6.67 -0.20 0.45
CA PHE A 31 7.75 -0.37 -0.53
C PHE A 31 9.08 -0.49 0.20
N ASP A 32 10.07 -1.05 -0.51
CA ASP A 32 11.46 -1.04 -0.12
C ASP A 32 12.32 -0.43 -1.24
N GLU A 33 13.52 0.05 -0.93
CA GLU A 33 14.45 0.54 -1.96
C GLU A 33 14.95 -0.60 -2.86
N HIS A 34 14.83 -1.84 -2.42
CA HIS A 34 15.20 -3.06 -3.14
C HIS A 34 14.02 -3.75 -3.84
N SER A 35 12.80 -3.19 -3.79
CA SER A 35 11.63 -3.77 -4.47
C SER A 35 11.90 -4.02 -5.95
N LYS A 36 11.78 -5.27 -6.39
CA LYS A 36 12.00 -5.66 -7.79
C LYS A 36 10.85 -5.24 -8.72
N ILE A 37 9.63 -5.24 -8.20
CA ILE A 37 8.40 -4.99 -8.94
C ILE A 37 7.59 -3.94 -8.20
N MET A 38 7.08 -2.94 -8.91
CA MET A 38 6.15 -1.95 -8.35
C MET A 38 4.76 -2.12 -8.95
N ILE A 39 3.75 -2.26 -8.09
CA ILE A 39 2.34 -2.38 -8.45
C ILE A 39 1.65 -1.07 -8.07
N ILE A 40 1.11 -0.39 -9.09
CA ILE A 40 0.35 0.86 -8.93
C ILE A 40 -1.13 0.58 -9.16
N GLY A 41 -1.95 0.95 -8.18
CA GLY A 41 -3.41 0.88 -8.21
C GLY A 41 -4.05 2.24 -7.97
N GLN A 42 -5.38 2.31 -7.94
CA GLN A 42 -6.08 3.58 -7.76
C GLN A 42 -5.96 4.12 -6.33
N ALA A 43 -6.68 3.54 -5.38
CA ALA A 43 -6.75 3.97 -3.99
C ALA A 43 -7.20 2.80 -3.10
N PRO A 44 -6.91 2.82 -1.78
CA PRO A 44 -7.39 1.79 -0.88
C PRO A 44 -8.91 1.80 -0.81
N GLY A 45 -9.54 0.63 -0.79
CA GLY A 45 -10.96 0.51 -0.41
C GLY A 45 -11.14 0.54 1.10
N ARG A 46 -12.40 0.56 1.57
CA ARG A 46 -12.75 0.57 3.01
C ARG A 46 -12.05 -0.51 3.84
N LYS A 47 -11.97 -1.75 3.32
CA LYS A 47 -11.31 -2.86 4.03
C LYS A 47 -9.80 -2.61 4.20
N VAL A 48 -9.15 -2.17 3.13
CA VAL A 48 -7.72 -1.82 3.14
C VAL A 48 -7.45 -0.63 4.06
N HIS A 49 -8.31 0.39 4.05
CA HIS A 49 -8.23 1.52 4.99
C HIS A 49 -8.29 1.04 6.45
N ASN A 50 -9.29 0.23 6.80
CA ASN A 50 -9.44 -0.28 8.16
C ASN A 50 -8.22 -1.11 8.61
N LEU A 51 -7.69 -1.97 7.75
CA LEU A 51 -6.56 -2.85 8.07
C LEU A 51 -5.20 -2.16 7.99
N GLY A 52 -5.04 -1.13 7.14
CA GLY A 52 -3.74 -0.49 6.88
C GLY A 52 -2.76 -1.35 6.07
N ILE A 53 -3.26 -2.34 5.33
CA ILE A 53 -2.42 -3.26 4.52
C ILE A 53 -2.87 -3.16 3.06
N PRO A 54 -2.02 -2.67 2.14
CA PRO A 54 -2.38 -2.53 0.72
C PRO A 54 -2.85 -3.87 0.14
N TRP A 55 -3.87 -3.88 -0.73
CA TRP A 55 -4.40 -5.11 -1.36
C TRP A 55 -4.86 -6.21 -0.40
N MET A 56 -5.10 -5.92 0.89
CA MET A 56 -5.69 -6.88 1.84
C MET A 56 -7.22 -7.01 1.68
N ASP A 57 -7.66 -7.28 0.45
CA ASP A 57 -9.05 -7.44 0.05
C ASP A 57 -9.21 -8.47 -1.10
N ALA A 58 -10.40 -8.54 -1.69
CA ALA A 58 -10.68 -9.48 -2.78
C ALA A 58 -9.83 -9.22 -4.04
N SER A 59 -9.49 -7.95 -4.31
CA SER A 59 -8.68 -7.59 -5.47
C SER A 59 -7.25 -8.08 -5.33
N GLY A 60 -6.65 -8.03 -4.13
CA GLY A 60 -5.34 -8.61 -3.87
C GLY A 60 -5.31 -10.13 -3.93
N LYS A 61 -6.40 -10.80 -3.54
CA LYS A 61 -6.53 -12.25 -3.73
C LYS A 61 -6.52 -12.64 -5.20
N GLU A 62 -7.31 -11.95 -6.03
CA GLU A 62 -7.32 -12.20 -7.48
C GLU A 62 -5.98 -11.86 -8.14
N LEU A 63 -5.36 -10.74 -7.77
CA LEU A 63 -4.06 -10.36 -8.30
C LEU A 63 -2.98 -11.41 -8.00
N ARG A 64 -2.90 -11.90 -6.77
CA ARG A 64 -1.98 -12.99 -6.39
C ARG A 64 -2.26 -14.28 -7.15
N ARG A 65 -3.55 -14.59 -7.37
CA ARG A 65 -3.95 -15.73 -8.20
C ARG A 65 -3.48 -15.58 -9.65
N TRP A 66 -3.59 -14.38 -10.24
CA TRP A 66 -3.11 -14.12 -11.61
C TRP A 66 -1.60 -14.18 -11.74
N LEU A 67 -0.88 -13.66 -10.74
CA LEU A 67 0.57 -13.72 -10.68
C LEU A 67 1.11 -15.11 -10.32
N ASN A 68 0.23 -16.02 -9.86
CA ASN A 68 0.57 -17.36 -9.39
C ASN A 68 1.66 -17.36 -8.30
N ILE A 69 1.47 -16.52 -7.29
CA ILE A 69 2.38 -16.35 -6.14
C ILE A 69 1.63 -16.45 -4.82
N SER A 70 2.36 -16.81 -3.77
CA SER A 70 1.85 -16.86 -2.41
C SER A 70 1.59 -15.48 -1.80
N GLU A 71 0.86 -15.44 -0.68
CA GLU A 71 0.65 -14.22 0.10
C GLU A 71 1.98 -13.67 0.67
N ASP A 72 2.87 -14.55 1.13
CA ASP A 72 4.16 -14.18 1.70
C ASP A 72 5.09 -13.58 0.63
N GLU A 73 5.13 -14.17 -0.57
CA GLU A 73 5.89 -13.61 -1.69
C GLU A 73 5.39 -12.23 -2.10
N PHE A 74 4.06 -12.04 -2.13
CA PHE A 74 3.43 -10.78 -2.52
C PHE A 74 3.64 -9.66 -1.50
N TYR A 75 3.70 -9.98 -0.21
CA TYR A 75 3.91 -8.99 0.84
C TYR A 75 5.38 -8.82 1.28
N ASN A 76 6.29 -9.58 0.70
CA ASN A 76 7.71 -9.30 0.80
C ASN A 76 8.04 -8.01 0.02
N THR A 77 8.42 -6.96 0.75
CA THR A 77 8.71 -5.64 0.18
C THR A 77 9.96 -5.62 -0.70
N GLU A 78 10.90 -6.55 -0.56
CA GLU A 78 12.02 -6.68 -1.50
C GLU A 78 11.57 -7.23 -2.87
N ASN A 79 10.43 -7.92 -2.93
CA ASN A 79 9.85 -8.36 -4.19
C ASN A 79 8.88 -7.33 -4.76
N PHE A 80 7.91 -6.86 -3.96
CA PHE A 80 6.83 -6.01 -4.40
C PHE A 80 6.71 -4.71 -3.60
N ALA A 81 6.76 -3.57 -4.30
CA ALA A 81 6.27 -2.29 -3.83
C ALA A 81 4.77 -2.15 -4.20
N LEU A 82 3.92 -1.92 -3.21
CA LEU A 82 2.49 -1.73 -3.36
C LEU A 82 2.14 -0.26 -3.13
N VAL A 83 1.94 0.49 -4.22
CA VAL A 83 1.84 1.95 -4.21
C VAL A 83 0.58 2.45 -4.90
N PRO A 84 -0.52 2.69 -4.17
CA PRO A 84 -1.72 3.30 -4.73
C PRO A 84 -1.47 4.74 -5.22
N MET A 85 -2.19 5.23 -6.23
CA MET A 85 -2.14 6.64 -6.65
C MET A 85 -2.72 7.58 -5.57
N GLY A 86 -3.76 7.14 -4.86
CA GLY A 86 -4.28 7.78 -3.65
C GLY A 86 -4.01 6.92 -2.44
N PHE A 87 -3.33 7.45 -1.42
CA PHE A 87 -2.96 6.64 -0.24
C PHE A 87 -4.08 6.52 0.81
N CYS A 88 -5.15 7.33 0.73
CA CYS A 88 -6.24 7.37 1.71
C CYS A 88 -7.59 7.03 1.06
N PHE A 89 -8.59 6.71 1.89
CA PHE A 89 -9.96 6.33 1.50
C PHE A 89 -10.99 7.29 2.10
#